data_AF-A0A3P1XDE6-F1
#
_entry.id   AF-A0A3P1XDE6-F1
#
_cell.length_a   1.000
_cell.length_b   1.000
_cell.length_c   1.000
_cell.angle_alpha   90.00
_cell.angle_beta   90.00
_cell.angle_gamma   90.00
#
_symmetry.space_group_name_H-M   'P 1'
#
loop_
_entity.id
_entity.type
_entity.pdbx_description
1 polymer ?
#
loop_
_entity_poly.entity_id
_entity_poly.type
_entity_poly.pdbx_seq_one_letter_code
_entity_poly.pdbx_strand_id
1 'polypeptide(L)'
;MKYISLLLFILLLCGCKQQELLNHLDQQQANDVLAVLQRHNINAEKKDQGKTGFSIFVEPTDFASAVDWLKIYNLPGKPDIQISQMFPADALVSSPRAEKARLYSAIEQRLEQSLKIMDGIVSSRVHVSYDVDTG
;
A
#
# COMPACT_ATOMS: atom_id res chain seq x y z
N MET A 1 44.36 28.10 -8.76
CA MET A 1 43.31 27.68 -9.72
C MET A 1 43.12 26.16 -9.82
N LYS A 2 44.18 25.33 -9.85
CA LYS A 2 44.07 23.85 -9.93
C LYS A 2 43.35 23.19 -8.73
N TYR A 3 43.61 23.66 -7.51
CA TYR A 3 43.01 23.11 -6.29
C TYR A 3 41.51 23.43 -6.14
N ILE A 4 41.04 24.56 -6.67
CA ILE A 4 39.62 24.95 -6.63
C ILE A 4 38.79 24.04 -7.54
N SER A 5 39.31 23.69 -8.72
CA SER A 5 38.67 22.71 -9.62
C SER A 5 38.60 21.31 -8.98
N LEU A 6 39.65 20.90 -8.26
CA LEU A 6 39.69 19.62 -7.55
C LEU A 6 38.70 19.58 -6.37
N LEU A 7 38.56 20.68 -5.61
CA LEU A 7 37.62 20.79 -4.50
C LEU A 7 36.15 20.79 -4.98
N LEU A 8 35.89 21.44 -6.13
CA LEU A 8 34.59 21.42 -6.79
C LEU A 8 34.20 20.01 -7.25
N PHE A 9 35.17 19.24 -7.75
CA PHE A 9 34.96 17.85 -8.17
C PHE A 9 34.64 16.92 -6.99
N ILE A 10 35.29 17.13 -5.84
CA ILE A 10 35.02 16.36 -4.61
C ILE A 10 33.62 16.68 -4.04
N LEU A 11 33.16 17.93 -4.15
CA LEU A 11 31.80 18.31 -3.78
C LEU A 11 30.74 17.63 -4.67
N LEU A 12 31.03 17.45 -5.97
CA LEU A 12 30.12 16.74 -6.88
C LEU A 12 30.04 15.23 -6.60
N LEU A 13 31.06 14.61 -6.00
CA LEU A 13 31.08 13.18 -5.69
C LEU A 13 30.35 12.80 -4.38
N CYS A 14 29.91 13.76 -3.57
CA CYS A 14 29.07 13.49 -2.41
C CYS A 14 27.58 13.23 -2.77
N GLY A 15 27.29 13.05 -4.06
CA GLY A 15 25.96 12.86 -4.60
C GLY A 15 25.30 11.54 -4.20
N CYS A 16 24.19 11.68 -3.46
CA CYS A 16 23.03 10.80 -3.43
C CYS A 16 23.28 9.32 -3.13
N LYS A 17 23.66 9.02 -1.88
CA LYS A 17 23.39 7.69 -1.33
C LYS A 17 21.92 7.63 -0.90
N GLN A 18 20.98 7.48 -1.82
CA GLN A 18 19.57 7.28 -1.44
C GLN A 18 19.44 5.94 -0.69
N GLN A 19 18.70 5.95 0.41
CA GLN A 19 18.47 4.78 1.25
C GLN A 19 17.14 4.13 0.88
N GLU A 20 17.14 2.80 0.79
CA GLU A 20 15.93 2.01 0.58
C GLU A 20 15.03 2.10 1.82
N LEU A 21 13.79 2.54 1.64
CA LEU A 21 12.80 2.69 2.70
C LEU A 21 11.88 1.47 2.77
N LEU A 22 11.29 1.11 1.63
CA LEU A 22 10.36 -0.01 1.48
C LEU A 22 10.60 -0.70 0.15
N ASN A 23 10.37 -2.00 0.13
CA ASN A 23 10.43 -2.84 -1.07
C ASN A 23 9.22 -3.76 -1.16
N HIS A 24 9.10 -4.43 -2.31
CA HIS A 24 8.00 -5.36 -2.59
C HIS A 24 6.61 -4.74 -2.44
N LEU A 25 6.48 -3.46 -2.83
CA LEU A 25 5.21 -2.75 -2.83
C LEU A 25 4.45 -3.00 -4.14
N ASP A 26 3.13 -3.10 -4.04
CA ASP A 26 2.27 -2.99 -5.21
C ASP A 26 2.21 -1.55 -5.75
N GLN A 27 1.77 -1.36 -6.98
CA GLN A 27 1.68 -0.06 -7.62
C GLN A 27 0.84 0.94 -6.81
N GLN A 28 -0.29 0.49 -6.26
CA GLN A 28 -1.16 1.34 -5.45
C GLN A 28 -0.48 1.73 -4.14
N GLN A 29 0.08 0.75 -3.41
CA GLN A 29 0.82 1.00 -2.17
C GLN A 29 2.01 1.94 -2.37
N ALA A 30 2.75 1.76 -3.47
CA ALA A 30 3.89 2.62 -3.78
C ALA A 30 3.45 4.06 -4.07
N ASN A 31 2.33 4.25 -4.76
CA ASN A 31 1.77 5.57 -5.02
C ASN A 31 1.25 6.23 -3.74
N ASP A 32 0.61 5.48 -2.84
CA ASP A 32 0.12 5.99 -1.56
C ASP A 32 1.27 6.47 -0.66
N VAL A 33 2.34 5.67 -0.58
CA VAL A 33 3.55 6.07 0.16
C VAL A 33 4.21 7.30 -0.49
N LEU A 34 4.37 7.29 -1.81
CA LEU A 34 4.97 8.42 -2.53
C LEU A 34 4.17 9.70 -2.31
N ALA A 35 2.84 9.64 -2.35
CA ALA A 35 1.96 10.78 -2.13
C ALA A 35 2.08 11.37 -0.73
N VAL A 36 2.21 10.52 0.31
CA VAL A 36 2.42 10.96 1.69
C VAL A 36 3.79 11.61 1.87
N LEU A 37 4.84 11.00 1.33
CA LEU A 37 6.21 11.53 1.45
C LEU A 37 6.35 12.88 0.73
N GLN A 38 5.83 12.99 -0.50
CA GLN A 38 5.84 14.24 -1.25
C GLN A 38 5.03 15.35 -0.57
N ARG A 39 3.88 15.01 0.04
CA ARG A 39 3.07 15.97 0.79
C ARG A 39 3.79 16.56 2.01
N HIS A 40 4.72 15.80 2.59
CA HIS A 40 5.56 16.26 3.71
C HIS A 40 6.92 16.78 3.26
N ASN A 41 7.06 17.12 1.97
CA ASN A 41 8.27 17.67 1.38
C ASN A 41 9.51 16.76 1.50
N ILE A 42 9.29 15.44 1.57
CA ILE A 42 10.35 14.43 1.58
C ILE A 42 10.59 13.98 0.13
N ASN A 43 11.83 14.10 -0.33
CA ASN A 43 12.22 13.65 -1.66
C ASN A 43 12.30 12.12 -1.68
N ALA A 44 11.33 11.50 -2.37
CA ALA A 44 11.22 10.06 -2.51
C ALA A 44 11.19 9.66 -3.98
N GLU A 45 11.99 8.65 -4.33
CA GLU A 45 12.10 8.11 -5.69
C GLU A 45 11.49 6.71 -5.74
N LYS A 46 10.54 6.51 -6.65
CA LYS A 46 9.92 5.22 -6.92
C LYS A 46 10.71 4.51 -8.01
N LYS A 47 11.28 3.35 -7.71
CA LYS A 47 11.98 2.48 -8.66
C LYS A 47 11.19 1.21 -8.90
N ASP A 48 10.99 0.89 -10.16
CA ASP A 48 10.38 -0.38 -10.59
C ASP A 48 11.45 -1.48 -10.55
N GLN A 49 11.23 -2.53 -9.77
CA GLN A 49 12.09 -3.72 -9.72
C GLN A 49 11.52 -4.91 -10.52
N GLY A 50 10.52 -4.67 -11.37
CA GLY A 50 9.92 -5.67 -12.24
C GLY A 50 9.11 -6.70 -11.46
N LYS A 51 9.60 -7.95 -11.37
CA LYS A 51 8.86 -9.05 -10.72
C LYS A 51 8.81 -8.95 -9.20
N THR A 52 9.74 -8.20 -8.60
CA THR A 52 9.78 -8.01 -7.15
C THR A 52 8.95 -6.83 -6.68
N GLY A 53 8.23 -6.14 -7.59
CA GLY A 53 7.36 -5.02 -7.29
C GLY A 53 8.09 -3.67 -7.29
N PHE A 54 7.51 -2.68 -6.63
CA PHE A 54 8.06 -1.33 -6.52
C PHE A 54 8.88 -1.16 -5.25
N SER A 55 9.86 -0.27 -5.31
CA SER A 55 10.67 0.11 -4.15
C SER A 55 10.80 1.62 -4.07
N ILE A 56 10.84 2.13 -2.84
CA ILE A 56 10.87 3.55 -2.56
C ILE A 56 12.19 3.88 -1.89
N PHE A 57 12.89 4.83 -2.48
CA PHE A 57 14.17 5.34 -2.02
C PHE A 57 13.98 6.76 -1.51
N VAL A 58 14.65 7.10 -0.41
CA VAL A 58 14.61 8.45 0.19
C VAL A 58 16.02 8.94 0.46
N GLU A 59 16.18 10.25 0.62
CA GLU A 59 17.46 10.81 1.06
C GLU A 59 17.78 10.38 2.52
N PRO A 60 19.04 10.07 2.86
CA PRO A 60 19.41 9.64 4.21
C PRO A 60 19.06 10.64 5.30
N THR A 61 19.06 11.94 4.97
CA THR A 61 18.68 13.02 5.87
C THR A 61 17.21 12.95 6.27
N ASP A 62 16.36 12.46 5.37
CA ASP A 62 14.91 12.42 5.55
C ASP A 62 14.40 11.03 5.95
N PHE A 63 15.29 10.03 6.06
CA PHE A 63 14.91 8.65 6.35
C PHE A 63 14.13 8.50 7.66
N ALA A 64 14.59 9.14 8.74
CA ALA A 64 13.91 9.07 10.04
C ALA A 64 12.49 9.69 9.97
N SER A 65 12.39 10.88 9.38
CA SER A 65 11.11 11.57 9.15
C SER A 65 10.17 10.73 8.29
N ALA A 66 10.69 10.09 7.24
CA ALA A 66 9.90 9.24 6.35
C ALA A 66 9.29 8.04 7.10
N VAL A 67 10.07 7.37 7.96
CA VAL A 67 9.59 6.25 8.78
C VAL A 67 8.51 6.73 9.77
N ASP A 68 8.70 7.88 10.40
CA ASP A 68 7.70 8.43 11.33
C ASP A 68 6.37 8.73 10.62
N TRP A 69 6.42 9.33 9.43
CA TRP A 69 5.20 9.56 8.64
C TRP A 69 4.53 8.26 8.21
N LEU A 70 5.29 7.27 7.73
CA LEU A 70 4.73 5.97 7.39
C LEU A 70 3.98 5.32 8.57
N LYS A 71 4.54 5.44 9.77
CA LYS A 71 3.90 4.94 11.00
C LYS A 71 2.63 5.70 11.35
N ILE A 72 2.62 7.03 11.22
CA ILE A 72 1.45 7.88 11.48
C ILE A 72 0.30 7.55 10.52
N TYR A 73 0.61 7.36 9.23
CA TYR A 73 -0.38 7.03 8.20
C TYR A 73 -0.68 5.52 8.10
N ASN A 74 -0.06 4.70 8.96
CA ASN A 74 -0.22 3.25 9.01
C ASN A 74 0.01 2.58 7.64
N LEU A 75 1.04 3.05 6.93
CA LEU A 75 1.49 2.55 5.63
C LEU A 75 2.60 1.48 5.80
N PRO A 76 2.73 0.51 4.89
CA PRO A 76 1.90 0.31 3.70
C PRO A 76 0.49 -0.20 4.05
N GLY A 77 -0.51 0.30 3.32
CA GLY A 77 -1.90 -0.12 3.51
C GLY A 77 -2.03 -1.63 3.35
N LYS A 78 -2.69 -2.30 4.31
CA LYS A 78 -2.96 -3.73 4.21
C LYS A 78 -3.88 -3.99 3.03
N PRO A 79 -3.68 -5.10 2.28
CA PRO A 79 -4.62 -5.48 1.23
C PRO A 79 -5.99 -5.74 1.86
N ASP A 80 -7.04 -5.37 1.12
CA ASP A 80 -8.41 -5.63 1.54
C ASP A 80 -8.70 -7.13 1.47
N ILE A 81 -8.87 -7.75 2.64
CA ILE A 81 -9.22 -9.17 2.77
C ILE A 81 -10.73 -9.30 2.76
N GLN A 82 -11.25 -10.17 1.90
CA GLN A 82 -12.68 -10.51 1.82
C GLN A 82 -12.95 -11.80 2.58
N ILE A 83 -14.12 -11.91 3.23
CA ILE A 83 -14.50 -13.13 3.96
C ILE A 83 -14.53 -14.35 3.03
N SER A 84 -14.93 -14.17 1.77
CA SER A 84 -14.91 -15.23 0.74
C SER A 84 -13.51 -15.83 0.52
N GLN A 85 -12.42 -15.05 0.67
CA GLN A 85 -11.05 -15.55 0.49
C GLN A 85 -10.63 -16.51 1.62
N MET A 86 -11.25 -16.40 2.79
CA MET A 86 -11.04 -17.36 3.89
C MET A 86 -11.77 -18.68 3.69
N PHE A 87 -12.73 -18.75 2.76
CA PHE A 87 -13.50 -19.93 2.42
C PHE A 87 -13.50 -20.16 0.90
N PRO A 88 -12.37 -20.63 0.32
CA PRO A 88 -12.26 -20.82 -1.12
C PRO A 88 -13.26 -21.86 -1.63
N ALA A 89 -13.83 -21.61 -2.81
CA ALA A 89 -14.79 -22.51 -3.44
C ALA A 89 -14.17 -23.88 -3.82
N ASP A 90 -12.86 -23.93 -4.01
CA ASP A 90 -12.10 -25.14 -4.38
C ASP A 90 -11.81 -26.05 -3.16
N ALA A 91 -12.36 -25.75 -1.99
CA ALA A 91 -12.23 -26.61 -0.82
C ALA A 91 -12.95 -27.95 -1.05
N LEU A 92 -12.27 -29.07 -0.79
CA LEU A 92 -12.79 -30.43 -0.98
C LEU A 92 -14.06 -30.74 -0.17
N VAL A 93 -14.36 -29.94 0.86
CA VAL A 93 -15.54 -30.05 1.71
C VAL A 93 -16.14 -28.67 1.92
N SER A 94 -17.38 -28.46 1.47
CA SER A 94 -18.14 -27.24 1.73
C SER A 94 -19.05 -27.44 2.95
N SER A 95 -18.89 -26.62 3.98
CA SER A 95 -19.82 -26.57 5.11
C SER A 95 -20.97 -25.59 4.80
N PRO A 96 -22.20 -25.83 5.32
CA PRO A 96 -23.31 -24.89 5.16
C PRO A 96 -22.95 -23.46 5.63
N ARG A 97 -22.12 -23.38 6.67
CA ARG A 97 -21.58 -22.12 7.20
C ARG A 97 -20.64 -21.41 6.22
N ALA A 98 -19.77 -22.15 5.52
CA ALA A 98 -18.88 -21.58 4.51
C ALA A 98 -19.64 -21.07 3.28
N GLU A 99 -20.72 -21.74 2.86
CA GLU A 99 -21.60 -21.24 1.80
C GLU A 99 -22.29 -19.93 2.21
N LYS A 100 -22.87 -19.89 3.42
CA LYS A 100 -23.52 -18.68 3.96
C LYS A 100 -22.54 -17.51 4.08
N ALA A 101 -21.32 -17.77 4.56
CA ALA A 101 -20.27 -16.75 4.65
C ALA A 101 -19.86 -16.20 3.27
N ARG A 102 -19.73 -17.06 2.26
CA ARG A 102 -19.46 -16.64 0.87
C ARG A 102 -20.60 -15.80 0.30
N LEU A 103 -21.86 -16.21 0.50
CA LEU A 103 -23.02 -15.46 0.05
C LEU A 103 -23.05 -14.05 0.63
N TYR A 104 -22.88 -13.91 1.94
CA TYR A 104 -22.84 -12.59 2.58
C TYR A 104 -21.65 -11.74 2.11
N SER A 105 -20.47 -12.34 1.95
CA SER A 105 -19.30 -11.63 1.40
C SER A 105 -19.58 -11.10 -0.01
N ALA A 106 -20.25 -11.88 -0.87
CA ALA A 106 -20.60 -11.45 -2.23
C ALA A 106 -21.62 -10.31 -2.22
N ILE A 107 -22.59 -10.34 -1.29
CA ILE A 107 -23.56 -9.26 -1.10
C ILE A 107 -22.86 -7.98 -0.63
N GLU A 108 -21.97 -8.09 0.36
CA GLU A 108 -21.16 -6.97 0.89
C GLU A 108 -20.39 -6.29 -0.25
N GLN A 109 -19.66 -7.05 -1.07
CA GLN A 109 -18.91 -6.53 -2.23
C GLN A 109 -19.82 -5.88 -3.29
N ARG A 110 -20.97 -6.49 -3.58
CA ARG A 110 -21.91 -5.94 -4.57
C ARG A 110 -22.50 -4.62 -4.09
N LEU A 111 -22.81 -4.51 -2.79
CA LEU A 111 -23.29 -3.27 -2.18
C LEU A 111 -22.20 -2.20 -2.20
N GLU A 112 -20.95 -2.53 -1.84
CA GLU A 112 -19.81 -1.61 -1.96
C GLU A 112 -19.66 -1.10 -3.39
N GLN A 113 -19.69 -1.98 -4.39
CA GLN A 113 -19.58 -1.58 -5.79
C GLN A 113 -20.75 -0.69 -6.23
N SER A 114 -21.96 -0.96 -5.76
CA SER A 114 -23.14 -0.15 -6.10
C SER A 114 -23.04 1.26 -5.53
N LEU A 115 -22.56 1.40 -4.29
CA LEU A 115 -22.36 2.70 -3.66
C LEU A 115 -21.28 3.51 -4.37
N LYS A 116 -20.20 2.89 -4.84
CA LYS A 116 -19.14 3.58 -5.60
C LYS A 116 -19.61 4.22 -6.92
N ILE A 117 -20.75 3.79 -7.46
CA ILE A 117 -21.31 4.35 -8.71
C ILE A 117 -22.05 5.67 -8.43
N MET A 118 -22.42 5.95 -7.18
CA MET A 118 -23.15 7.17 -6.84
C MET A 118 -22.25 8.40 -6.89
N ASP A 119 -22.76 9.49 -7.46
CA ASP A 119 -22.03 10.75 -7.59
C ASP A 119 -21.54 11.27 -6.23
N GLY A 120 -20.24 11.56 -6.17
CA GLY A 120 -19.58 12.10 -4.97
C GLY A 120 -18.99 11.05 -4.02
N ILE A 121 -19.16 9.76 -4.28
CA ILE A 121 -18.58 8.69 -3.44
C ILE A 121 -17.17 8.31 -3.95
N VAL A 122 -16.13 8.76 -3.25
CA VAL A 122 -14.72 8.43 -3.56
C VAL A 122 -14.31 7.05 -3.02
N SER A 123 -14.88 6.63 -1.89
CA SER A 123 -14.64 5.33 -1.28
C SER A 123 -15.86 4.92 -0.46
N SER A 124 -16.16 3.62 -0.44
CA SER A 124 -17.25 3.04 0.35
C SER A 124 -16.81 1.70 0.93
N ARG A 125 -17.20 1.46 2.18
CA ARG A 125 -17.06 0.18 2.87
C ARG A 125 -18.40 -0.20 3.46
N VAL A 126 -18.83 -1.43 3.24
CA VAL A 126 -20.09 -1.97 3.77
C VAL A 126 -19.73 -3.12 4.68
N HIS A 127 -20.45 -3.27 5.79
CA HIS A 127 -20.34 -4.43 6.67
C HIS A 127 -21.72 -5.01 6.90
N VAL A 128 -21.85 -6.32 6.67
CA VAL A 128 -23.10 -7.05 6.87
C VAL A 128 -22.96 -7.95 8.09
N SER A 129 -24.01 -8.04 8.91
CA SER A 129 -24.03 -8.96 10.05
C SER A 129 -24.08 -10.40 9.56
N TYR A 130 -23.14 -11.23 10.02
CA TYR A 130 -23.13 -12.66 9.75
C TYR A 130 -23.89 -13.40 10.86
N ASP A 131 -24.92 -14.16 10.47
CA ASP A 131 -25.60 -15.05 11.40
C ASP A 131 -24.81 -16.36 11.55
N VAL A 132 -24.24 -16.52 12.74
CA VAL A 132 -23.27 -17.55 13.13
C VAL A 132 -23.92 -18.68 13.93
N ASP A 133 -25.18 -18.57 14.35
CA ASP A 133 -25.72 -19.35 15.49
C ASP A 133 -26.79 -20.40 15.18
N THR A 134 -27.01 -20.77 13.92
CA THR A 134 -27.86 -21.95 13.63
C THR A 134 -26.99 -23.20 13.43
N GLY A 135 -26.60 -23.79 14.56
CA GLY A 135 -26.12 -25.17 14.65
C GLY A 135 -27.25 -26.18 14.50
#